data_AF-A0A5Q4DCD8-F1
#
_entry.id   AF-A0A5Q4DCD8-F1
#
_cell.length_a   1.000
_cell.length_b   1.000
_cell.length_c   1.000
_cell.angle_alpha   90.00
_cell.angle_beta   90.00
_cell.angle_gamma   90.00
#
_symmetry.space_group_name_H-M   'P 1'
#
loop_
_entity.id
_entity.type
_entity.pdbx_description
1 polymer ?
#
loop_
_entity_poly.entity_id
_entity_poly.type
_entity_poly.pdbx_seq_one_letter_code
_entity_poly.pdbx_strand_id
1 'polypeptide(L)'
;MTFAPRAPGNSFRRATLLALPILLVGLAACDSSTDLEDDHSDFSRVEIQTRGQASAILAVWTGPTGWQDEAGNAITELPNPRDEEGQGLIPLRAGGPQASLTVRFFDLQGQQIPISTVARDADPPRERTCSEDEARYFPTNANTNVIAWPNIRHPDSPTGPFHWVQRASGDIVGLFHCDHLYILPETAGTTDIYFSLWHGDHSDGETDPITVRVMPAN
;
A
#
# COMPACT_ATOMS: atom_id res chain seq x y z
N MET A 1 45.86 -55.25 10.50
CA MET A 1 46.58 -56.22 9.66
C MET A 1 45.70 -56.58 8.46
N THR A 2 46.14 -56.96 7.26
CA THR A 2 47.38 -56.90 6.47
C THR A 2 47.04 -57.78 5.25
N PHE A 3 47.01 -57.19 4.06
CA PHE A 3 47.27 -57.77 2.72
C PHE A 3 46.45 -58.96 2.16
N ALA A 4 45.86 -58.68 0.99
CA ALA A 4 45.55 -59.60 -0.13
C ALA A 4 46.85 -60.07 -0.84
N PRO A 5 46.88 -60.66 -2.07
CA PRO A 5 45.85 -61.19 -2.99
C PRO A 5 46.27 -62.54 -3.67
N ARG A 6 45.48 -63.07 -4.65
CA ARG A 6 45.81 -63.23 -6.10
C ARG A 6 44.81 -64.12 -6.87
N ALA A 7 44.37 -63.66 -8.04
CA ALA A 7 43.66 -64.40 -9.09
C ALA A 7 44.66 -65.03 -10.10
N PRO A 8 44.25 -65.97 -10.98
CA PRO A 8 43.70 -65.63 -12.32
C PRO A 8 42.58 -66.61 -12.74
N GLY A 9 41.74 -66.46 -13.76
CA GLY A 9 41.72 -65.67 -14.99
C GLY A 9 41.02 -66.57 -16.02
N ASN A 10 40.05 -66.08 -16.79
CA ASN A 10 39.63 -66.80 -18.00
C ASN A 10 38.92 -65.91 -19.04
N SER A 11 39.57 -65.87 -20.21
CA SER A 11 39.03 -66.02 -21.57
C SER A 11 37.85 -65.16 -22.05
N PHE A 12 38.22 -64.12 -22.82
CA PHE A 12 37.76 -63.83 -24.19
C PHE A 12 36.46 -64.49 -24.69
N ARG A 13 35.44 -63.66 -24.98
CA ARG A 13 34.70 -63.71 -26.27
C ARG A 13 34.31 -62.30 -26.73
N ARG A 14 34.55 -62.08 -28.02
CA ARG A 14 34.30 -60.86 -28.80
C ARG A 14 32.86 -60.79 -29.31
N ALA A 15 32.52 -59.58 -29.75
CA ALA A 15 31.38 -59.16 -30.59
C ALA A 15 30.08 -58.93 -29.78
N THR A 16 29.37 -57.81 -29.93
CA THR A 16 29.04 -57.10 -31.18
C THR A 16 28.67 -55.64 -30.86
N LEU A 17 29.12 -54.69 -31.69
CA LEU A 17 28.63 -53.31 -31.71
C LEU A 17 27.13 -53.26 -32.03
N LEU A 18 26.34 -52.52 -31.27
CA LEU A 18 25.11 -51.88 -31.79
C LEU A 18 24.72 -50.66 -30.93
N ALA A 19 24.88 -49.49 -31.57
CA ALA A 19 24.12 -48.25 -31.45
C ALA A 19 23.49 -47.83 -30.10
N LEU A 20 24.03 -46.75 -29.51
CA LEU A 20 23.24 -45.68 -28.89
C LEU A 20 22.44 -44.95 -30.01
N PRO A 21 21.31 -44.23 -29.78
CA PRO A 21 21.04 -43.43 -28.57
C PRO A 21 19.53 -43.35 -28.17
N ILE A 22 19.25 -42.39 -27.28
CA ILE A 22 17.98 -41.67 -27.06
C ILE A 22 17.23 -42.09 -25.79
N LEU A 23 17.74 -41.48 -24.72
CA LEU A 23 17.06 -41.04 -23.53
C LEU A 23 15.72 -40.37 -23.89
N LEU A 24 14.59 -41.05 -23.65
CA LEU A 24 13.26 -40.45 -23.65
C LEU A 24 12.88 -40.13 -22.20
N VAL A 25 13.42 -39.01 -21.72
CA VAL A 25 12.84 -38.30 -20.56
C VAL A 25 11.58 -37.64 -21.07
N GLY A 26 10.44 -38.30 -20.88
CA GLY A 26 9.13 -37.68 -21.02
C GLY A 26 8.88 -36.75 -19.83
N LEU A 27 9.58 -35.62 -19.80
CA LEU A 27 9.06 -34.44 -19.12
C LEU A 27 7.96 -33.91 -20.04
N ALA A 28 6.71 -34.21 -19.69
CA ALA A 28 5.63 -33.36 -20.13
C ALA A 28 5.98 -31.95 -19.65
N ALA A 29 6.37 -31.10 -20.59
CA ALA A 29 6.32 -29.67 -20.41
C ALA A 29 4.85 -29.34 -20.11
N CYS A 30 4.52 -29.25 -18.83
CA CYS A 30 3.49 -28.33 -18.38
C CYS A 30 4.06 -26.94 -18.65
N ASP A 31 3.97 -26.54 -19.92
CA ASP A 31 4.09 -25.16 -20.37
C ASP A 31 2.80 -24.45 -19.94
N SER A 32 2.75 -24.18 -18.63
CA SER A 32 1.75 -23.34 -18.00
C SER A 32 2.49 -22.28 -17.19
N SER A 33 3.44 -21.58 -17.81
CA SER A 33 3.68 -20.19 -17.41
C SER A 33 2.61 -19.37 -18.10
N THR A 34 1.43 -19.33 -17.49
CA THR A 34 0.69 -18.07 -17.52
C THR A 34 1.60 -17.10 -16.77
N ASP A 35 2.49 -16.43 -17.52
CA ASP A 35 3.00 -15.13 -17.12
C ASP A 35 1.76 -14.25 -17.02
N LEU A 36 1.07 -14.36 -15.87
CA LEU A 36 0.32 -13.25 -15.33
C LEU A 36 1.42 -12.21 -15.17
N GLU A 37 1.48 -11.27 -16.12
CA GLU A 37 2.30 -10.08 -15.94
C GLU A 37 1.93 -9.57 -14.56
N ASP A 38 2.91 -9.63 -13.67
CA ASP A 38 2.79 -9.19 -12.29
C ASP A 38 2.60 -7.67 -12.39
N ASP A 39 1.34 -7.25 -12.47
CA ASP A 39 0.94 -5.85 -12.58
C ASP A 39 1.02 -5.13 -11.24
N HIS A 40 1.60 -5.78 -10.22
CA HIS A 40 1.89 -5.19 -8.93
C HIS A 40 3.03 -4.18 -9.03
N SER A 41 2.72 -2.93 -8.69
CA SER A 41 3.73 -1.90 -8.50
C SER A 41 4.36 -2.01 -7.11
N ASP A 42 5.56 -2.59 -7.02
CA ASP A 42 6.33 -2.60 -5.78
C ASP A 42 6.79 -1.19 -5.38
N PHE A 43 6.66 -0.85 -4.09
CA PHE A 43 7.21 0.40 -3.53
C PHE A 43 8.19 0.15 -2.38
N SER A 44 9.18 1.04 -2.25
CA SER A 44 10.19 0.99 -1.18
C SER A 44 10.06 2.11 -0.15
N ARG A 45 9.35 3.19 -0.49
CA ARG A 45 9.19 4.37 0.36
C ARG A 45 7.82 5.01 0.21
N VAL A 46 7.29 5.54 1.31
CA VAL A 46 6.07 6.35 1.34
C VAL A 46 6.34 7.65 2.08
N GLU A 47 5.85 8.77 1.55
CA GLU A 47 5.89 10.08 2.21
C GLU A 47 4.48 10.61 2.45
N ILE A 48 4.25 11.15 3.65
CA ILE A 48 2.99 11.79 4.04
C ILE A 48 3.25 13.28 4.23
N GLN A 49 2.48 14.11 3.54
CA GLN A 49 2.63 15.57 3.57
C GLN A 49 1.29 16.26 3.85
N THR A 50 1.31 17.41 4.50
CA THR A 50 0.11 18.25 4.61
C THR A 50 -0.20 18.96 3.29
N ARG A 51 -1.48 19.29 3.06
CA ARG A 51 -1.92 20.11 1.90
C ARG A 51 -2.21 21.58 2.21
N GLY A 52 -1.67 22.11 3.31
CA GLY A 52 -1.78 23.52 3.61
C GLY A 52 -0.57 24.32 3.13
N GLN A 53 -0.50 25.56 3.58
CA GLN A 53 0.59 26.48 3.23
C GLN A 53 1.96 25.94 3.66
N ALA A 54 2.03 25.19 4.76
CA ALA A 54 3.30 24.63 5.23
C ALA A 54 3.77 23.49 4.31
N SER A 55 2.85 22.72 3.72
CA SER A 55 3.17 21.56 2.88
C SER A 55 4.24 20.66 3.51
N ALA A 56 4.12 20.44 4.82
CA ALA A 56 5.16 19.87 5.65
C ALA A 56 5.16 18.33 5.51
N ILE A 57 6.36 17.74 5.48
CA ILE A 57 6.52 16.29 5.60
C ILE A 57 6.22 15.91 7.05
N LEU A 58 5.22 15.06 7.23
CA LEU A 58 4.83 14.56 8.54
C LEU A 58 5.54 13.25 8.88
N ALA A 59 5.72 12.39 7.87
CA ALA A 59 6.26 11.07 8.06
C ALA A 59 6.82 10.49 6.75
N VAL A 60 7.86 9.68 6.89
CA VAL A 60 8.47 8.89 5.82
C VAL A 60 8.52 7.43 6.28
N TRP A 61 7.99 6.52 5.49
CA TRP A 61 8.11 5.08 5.72
C TRP A 61 9.07 4.47 4.72
N THR A 62 9.89 3.51 5.17
CA THR A 62 10.57 2.57 4.27
C THR A 62 10.45 1.15 4.84
N GLY A 63 10.34 0.15 3.96
CA GLY A 63 10.21 -1.25 4.38
C GLY A 63 11.26 -1.72 5.39
N PRO A 64 12.56 -1.38 5.24
CA PRO A 64 13.58 -1.79 6.21
C PRO A 64 13.53 -1.08 7.57
N THR A 65 12.93 0.11 7.66
CA THR A 65 13.07 0.96 8.85
C THR A 65 11.76 1.33 9.53
N GLY A 66 10.61 1.11 8.88
CA GLY A 66 9.33 1.61 9.33
C GLY A 66 9.22 3.15 9.21
N TRP A 67 8.33 3.73 10.02
CA TRP A 67 8.01 5.16 10.03
C TRP A 67 9.07 6.02 10.73
N GLN A 68 9.41 7.14 10.10
CA GLN A 68 10.31 8.16 10.60
C GLN A 68 9.73 9.57 10.36
N ASP A 69 10.18 10.55 11.13
CA ASP A 69 9.96 11.97 10.82
C ASP A 69 10.90 12.48 9.71
N GLU A 70 10.79 13.75 9.32
CA GLU A 70 11.66 14.37 8.31
C GLU A 70 13.15 14.36 8.70
N ALA A 71 13.45 14.32 10.01
CA ALA A 71 14.82 14.27 10.53
C ALA A 71 15.38 12.83 10.63
N GLY A 72 14.59 11.82 10.27
CA GLY A 72 14.97 10.41 10.33
C GLY A 72 14.81 9.75 11.71
N ASN A 73 14.13 10.41 12.66
CA ASN A 73 13.83 9.79 13.95
C ASN A 73 12.65 8.84 13.79
N ALA A 74 12.73 7.65 14.37
CA ALA A 74 11.61 6.71 14.37
C ALA A 74 10.38 7.31 15.06
N ILE A 75 9.22 7.18 14.43
CA ILE A 75 7.93 7.61 14.98
C ILE A 75 6.92 6.47 14.93
N THR A 76 5.93 6.52 15.81
CA THR A 76 4.81 5.57 15.85
C THR A 76 3.46 6.27 15.77
N GLU A 77 3.45 7.60 15.70
CA GLU A 77 2.26 8.45 15.65
C GLU A 77 2.48 9.58 14.64
N LEU A 78 1.45 9.89 13.85
CA LEU A 78 1.48 11.02 12.92
C LEU A 78 1.48 12.35 13.69
N PRO A 79 2.51 13.21 13.51
CA PRO A 79 2.55 14.49 14.20
C PRO A 79 1.51 15.45 13.62
N ASN A 80 0.68 16.05 14.49
CA ASN A 80 -0.22 17.19 14.21
C ASN A 80 -0.63 17.36 12.73
N PRO A 81 -1.48 16.46 12.19
CA PRO A 81 -1.60 16.30 10.74
C PRO A 81 -2.41 17.40 10.05
N ARG A 82 -2.92 18.40 10.79
CA ARG A 82 -3.66 19.52 10.21
C ARG A 82 -2.74 20.73 10.05
N ASP A 83 -2.69 21.26 8.85
CA ASP A 83 -1.98 22.48 8.50
C ASP A 83 -2.98 23.63 8.34
N GLU A 84 -2.91 24.61 9.23
CA GLU A 84 -3.81 25.76 9.27
C GLU A 84 -3.03 27.06 9.02
N GLU A 85 -3.54 27.88 8.10
CA GLU A 85 -2.91 29.12 7.70
C GLU A 85 -2.67 30.04 8.90
N GLY A 86 -1.41 30.47 9.08
CA GLY A 86 -1.00 31.32 10.19
C GLY A 86 -0.88 30.62 11.56
N GLN A 87 -1.23 29.35 11.68
CA GLN A 87 -1.09 28.55 12.91
C GLN A 87 -0.09 27.40 12.78
N GLY A 88 0.23 27.00 11.55
CA GLY A 88 1.12 25.87 11.27
C GLY A 88 0.46 24.53 11.55
N LEU A 89 1.26 23.56 11.99
CA LEU A 89 0.80 22.20 12.27
C LEU A 89 0.13 22.10 13.64
N ILE A 90 -1.13 21.68 13.64
CA ILE A 90 -1.98 21.58 14.83
C ILE A 90 -2.69 20.22 14.90
N PRO A 91 -3.06 19.77 16.12
CA PRO A 91 -3.66 18.45 16.29
C PRO A 91 -5.07 18.37 15.72
N LEU A 92 -5.48 17.14 15.37
CA LEU A 92 -6.87 16.81 15.13
C LEU A 92 -7.67 16.92 16.44
N ARG A 93 -8.92 17.38 16.33
CA ARG A 93 -9.85 17.50 17.46
C ARG A 93 -11.18 16.85 17.10
N ALA A 94 -11.79 16.16 18.06
CA ALA A 94 -13.07 15.49 17.89
C ALA A 94 -14.14 16.44 17.36
N GLY A 95 -14.85 16.04 16.30
CA GLY A 95 -15.84 16.85 15.60
C GLY A 95 -15.27 18.07 14.86
N GLY A 96 -13.95 18.26 14.86
CA GLY A 96 -13.27 19.38 14.23
C GLY A 96 -13.08 19.22 12.71
N PRO A 97 -12.33 20.16 12.10
CA PRO A 97 -11.93 20.05 10.70
C PRO A 97 -11.02 18.85 10.45
N GLN A 98 -11.08 18.33 9.22
CA GLN A 98 -10.23 17.23 8.76
C GLN A 98 -8.76 17.63 8.61
N ALA A 99 -7.86 16.64 8.65
CA ALA A 99 -6.56 16.78 8.01
C ALA A 99 -6.71 16.51 6.51
N SER A 100 -6.00 17.27 5.69
CA SER A 100 -5.87 17.03 4.25
C SER A 100 -4.41 16.69 3.97
N LEU A 101 -4.18 15.46 3.51
CA LEU A 101 -2.86 14.90 3.30
C LEU A 101 -2.61 14.62 1.81
N THR A 102 -1.36 14.71 1.39
CA THR A 102 -0.85 14.12 0.15
C THR A 102 0.03 12.93 0.53
N VAL A 103 -0.22 11.77 -0.05
CA VAL A 103 0.60 10.57 0.13
C VAL A 103 1.29 10.22 -1.17
N ARG A 104 2.61 10.05 -1.11
CA ARG A 104 3.44 9.71 -2.28
C ARG A 104 4.12 8.38 -2.05
N PHE A 105 4.02 7.51 -3.04
CA PHE A 105 4.74 6.24 -3.08
C PHE A 105 5.94 6.38 -4.01
N PHE A 106 7.01 5.68 -3.68
CA PHE A 106 8.23 5.62 -4.49
C PHE A 106 8.63 4.17 -4.73
N ASP A 107 8.94 3.87 -5.98
CA ASP A 107 9.34 2.54 -6.44
C ASP A 107 10.69 2.09 -5.84
N LEU A 108 11.15 0.90 -6.21
CA LEU A 108 12.42 0.34 -5.76
C LEU A 108 13.65 1.12 -6.28
N GLN A 109 13.49 1.95 -7.31
CA GLN A 109 14.52 2.83 -7.87
C GLN A 109 14.44 4.25 -7.27
N GLY A 110 13.52 4.49 -6.34
CA GLY A 110 13.29 5.77 -5.67
C GLY A 110 12.60 6.81 -6.54
N GLN A 111 12.01 6.42 -7.68
CA GLN A 111 11.16 7.32 -8.47
C GLN A 111 9.76 7.36 -7.89
N GLN A 112 9.11 8.52 -7.96
CA GLN A 112 7.74 8.65 -7.48
C GLN A 112 6.78 7.92 -8.44
N ILE A 113 5.92 7.06 -7.87
CA ILE A 113 4.84 6.40 -8.60
C ILE A 113 3.78 7.46 -8.96
N PRO A 114 3.38 7.58 -10.24
CA PRO A 114 2.55 8.67 -10.72
C PRO A 114 1.07 8.50 -10.32
N ILE A 115 0.70 9.02 -9.16
CA ILE A 115 -0.70 9.09 -8.71
C ILE A 115 -1.27 10.48 -9.02
N SER A 116 -2.32 10.57 -9.84
CA SER A 116 -2.90 11.86 -10.25
C SER A 116 -4.39 11.78 -10.59
N THR A 117 -5.06 12.94 -10.67
CA THR A 117 -6.42 13.05 -11.19
C THR A 117 -6.40 13.13 -12.71
N VAL A 118 -7.02 12.18 -13.41
CA VAL A 118 -7.13 12.18 -14.88
C VAL A 118 -8.41 12.84 -15.39
N ALA A 119 -9.50 12.74 -14.63
CA ALA A 119 -10.78 13.35 -14.97
C ALA A 119 -11.56 13.73 -13.70
N ARG A 120 -12.54 14.62 -13.87
CA ARG A 120 -13.41 15.09 -12.80
C ARG A 120 -14.82 15.30 -13.32
N ASP A 121 -15.80 14.80 -12.58
CA ASP A 121 -17.21 15.01 -12.89
C ASP A 121 -17.61 16.47 -12.70
N ALA A 122 -18.45 16.95 -13.62
CA ALA A 122 -18.93 18.33 -13.63
C ALA A 122 -19.92 18.60 -12.49
N ASP A 123 -20.75 17.60 -12.18
CA ASP A 123 -21.85 17.69 -11.21
C ASP A 123 -21.53 16.93 -9.91
N PRO A 124 -22.14 17.29 -8.77
CA PRO A 124 -22.05 16.52 -7.55
C PRO A 124 -22.66 15.11 -7.68
N PRO A 125 -22.11 14.09 -7.00
CA PRO A 125 -20.85 14.12 -6.24
C PRO A 125 -19.69 14.27 -7.22
N ARG A 126 -18.82 15.29 -7.06
CA ARG A 126 -17.77 15.62 -8.04
C ARG A 126 -16.63 14.59 -7.97
N GLU A 127 -16.93 13.37 -8.39
CA GLU A 127 -16.03 12.24 -8.39
C GLU A 127 -14.82 12.54 -9.27
N ARG A 128 -13.71 11.93 -8.90
CA ARG A 128 -12.45 12.05 -9.63
C ARG A 128 -12.09 10.67 -10.11
N THR A 129 -11.75 10.59 -11.40
CA THR A 129 -11.05 9.44 -11.95
C THR A 129 -9.58 9.65 -11.69
N CYS A 130 -8.94 8.66 -11.09
CA CYS A 130 -7.50 8.68 -10.84
C CYS A 130 -6.75 7.99 -11.98
N SER A 131 -5.43 8.15 -11.95
CA SER A 131 -4.51 7.22 -12.60
C SER A 131 -4.78 5.77 -12.16
N GLU A 132 -4.09 4.83 -12.80
CA GLU A 132 -4.12 3.42 -12.46
C GLU A 132 -3.88 3.16 -10.96
N ASP A 133 -2.92 3.88 -10.38
CA ASP A 133 -2.63 3.88 -8.95
C ASP A 133 -3.44 4.93 -8.17
N GLU A 134 -3.81 4.55 -6.95
CA GLU A 134 -4.41 5.42 -5.93
C GLU A 134 -3.71 5.24 -4.58
N ALA A 135 -3.60 6.33 -3.81
CA ALA A 135 -3.27 6.22 -2.40
C ALA A 135 -4.54 5.96 -1.60
N ARG A 136 -4.49 5.02 -0.66
CA ARG A 136 -5.58 4.77 0.30
C ARG A 136 -5.03 4.58 1.70
N TYR A 137 -5.90 4.73 2.70
CA TYR A 137 -5.60 4.33 4.07
C TYR A 137 -6.73 3.48 4.63
N PHE A 138 -6.37 2.61 5.57
CA PHE A 138 -7.31 1.73 6.26
C PHE A 138 -6.99 1.69 7.75
N PRO A 139 -7.99 1.78 8.65
CA PRO A 139 -7.77 1.53 10.05
C PRO A 139 -7.51 0.04 10.28
N THR A 140 -6.55 -0.28 11.15
CA THR A 140 -6.27 -1.68 11.55
C THR A 140 -7.45 -2.30 12.30
N ASN A 141 -8.27 -1.47 12.95
CA ASN A 141 -9.56 -1.84 13.54
C ASN A 141 -10.71 -1.15 12.80
N ALA A 142 -11.42 -1.91 11.97
CA ALA A 142 -12.56 -1.40 11.19
C ALA A 142 -13.76 -0.95 12.05
N ASN A 143 -13.81 -1.26 13.35
CA ASN A 143 -14.86 -0.82 14.27
C ASN A 143 -14.48 0.45 15.05
N THR A 144 -13.56 1.27 14.52
CA THR A 144 -13.15 2.53 15.14
C THR A 144 -14.23 3.61 15.03
N ASN A 145 -14.35 4.43 16.07
CA ASN A 145 -15.16 5.65 16.09
C ASN A 145 -14.31 6.92 16.28
N VAL A 146 -12.97 6.77 16.27
CA VAL A 146 -12.02 7.87 16.46
C VAL A 146 -11.98 8.73 15.20
N ILE A 147 -12.00 8.10 14.03
CA ILE A 147 -12.09 8.74 12.72
C ILE A 147 -13.35 8.24 11.99
N ALA A 148 -13.81 8.99 10.99
CA ALA A 148 -14.94 8.56 10.17
C ALA A 148 -14.57 7.30 9.36
N TRP A 149 -15.35 6.23 9.54
CA TRP A 149 -15.22 4.94 8.89
C TRP A 149 -16.54 4.15 9.06
N PRO A 150 -16.94 3.21 8.16
CA PRO A 150 -16.27 2.71 6.95
C PRO A 150 -16.41 3.58 5.71
N ASN A 151 -15.55 3.36 4.73
CA ASN A 151 -15.76 3.93 3.41
C ASN A 151 -17.00 3.33 2.73
N ILE A 152 -17.71 4.15 1.98
CA ILE A 152 -18.96 3.83 1.30
C ILE A 152 -18.92 4.34 -0.15
N ARG A 153 -19.86 3.86 -0.96
CA ARG A 153 -20.20 4.51 -2.23
C ARG A 153 -21.08 5.72 -1.96
N HIS A 154 -21.07 6.70 -2.85
CA HIS A 154 -22.01 7.81 -2.74
C HIS A 154 -23.44 7.32 -2.97
N PRO A 155 -24.46 7.77 -2.20
CA PRO A 155 -25.84 7.36 -2.42
C PRO A 155 -26.38 7.70 -3.82
N ASP A 156 -25.95 8.84 -4.37
CA ASP A 156 -26.34 9.27 -5.73
C ASP A 156 -25.53 8.58 -6.84
N SER A 157 -24.48 7.84 -6.48
CA SER A 157 -23.63 7.07 -7.41
C SER A 157 -23.39 5.66 -6.83
N PRO A 158 -24.44 4.81 -6.74
CA PRO A 158 -24.36 3.51 -6.06
C PRO A 158 -23.46 2.49 -6.78
N THR A 159 -23.05 2.77 -8.01
CA THR A 159 -22.06 1.98 -8.76
C THR A 159 -20.68 2.64 -8.82
N GLY A 160 -20.54 3.87 -8.31
CA GLY A 160 -19.27 4.62 -8.26
C GLY A 160 -18.31 4.12 -7.16
N PRO A 161 -17.07 4.59 -7.13
CA PRO A 161 -16.01 4.04 -6.27
C PRO A 161 -16.26 4.24 -4.76
N PHE A 162 -15.57 3.43 -3.94
CA PHE A 162 -15.65 3.47 -2.48
C PHE A 162 -14.66 4.48 -1.88
N HIS A 163 -14.95 5.76 -2.08
CA HIS A 163 -14.11 6.87 -1.62
C HIS A 163 -14.85 7.90 -0.75
N TRP A 164 -16.08 7.59 -0.31
CA TRP A 164 -16.88 8.44 0.57
C TRP A 164 -16.95 7.87 1.98
N VAL A 165 -17.38 8.69 2.94
CA VAL A 165 -17.76 8.25 4.28
C VAL A 165 -18.94 9.07 4.77
N GLN A 166 -19.78 8.48 5.61
CA GLN A 166 -20.78 9.22 6.37
C GLN A 166 -20.23 9.57 7.75
N ARG A 167 -20.17 10.87 8.07
CA ARG A 167 -19.76 11.35 9.40
C ARG A 167 -20.84 11.10 10.45
N ALA A 168 -20.51 11.19 11.73
CA ALA A 168 -21.51 11.12 12.80
C ALA A 168 -22.52 12.29 12.75
N SER A 169 -22.16 13.41 12.11
CA SER A 169 -23.09 14.52 11.81
C SER A 169 -24.17 14.14 10.78
N GLY A 170 -23.99 13.05 10.04
CA GLY A 170 -24.83 12.64 8.92
C GLY A 170 -24.33 13.10 7.55
N ASP A 171 -23.32 13.97 7.50
CA ASP A 171 -22.73 14.47 6.25
C ASP A 171 -22.01 13.37 5.49
N ILE A 172 -22.16 13.37 4.16
CA ILE A 172 -21.41 12.48 3.26
C ILE A 172 -20.28 13.29 2.63
N VAL A 173 -19.05 12.86 2.89
CA VAL A 173 -17.83 13.58 2.50
C VAL A 173 -16.84 12.61 1.86
N GLY A 174 -16.00 13.13 0.98
CA GLY A 174 -14.92 12.36 0.38
C GLY A 174 -13.88 12.01 1.43
N LEU A 175 -13.50 10.74 1.50
CA LEU A 175 -12.44 10.21 2.35
C LEU A 175 -11.08 10.32 1.68
N PHE A 176 -11.05 10.18 0.35
CA PHE A 176 -9.85 10.35 -0.46
C PHE A 176 -10.19 10.65 -1.93
N HIS A 177 -9.19 11.12 -2.67
CA HIS A 177 -9.14 11.07 -4.13
C HIS A 177 -7.68 11.01 -4.58
N CYS A 178 -7.34 9.97 -5.35
CA CYS A 178 -6.02 9.76 -5.93
C CYS A 178 -4.93 9.78 -4.85
N ASP A 179 -4.04 10.77 -4.85
CA ASP A 179 -2.96 10.93 -3.86
C ASP A 179 -3.39 11.70 -2.60
N HIS A 180 -4.64 12.15 -2.54
CA HIS A 180 -5.14 13.02 -1.48
C HIS A 180 -6.05 12.29 -0.52
N LEU A 181 -5.69 12.29 0.75
CA LEU A 181 -6.41 11.59 1.80
C LEU A 181 -6.96 12.59 2.83
N TYR A 182 -8.13 12.29 3.39
CA TYR A 182 -8.76 13.08 4.43
C TYR A 182 -8.92 12.25 5.70
N ILE A 183 -8.26 12.68 6.78
CA ILE A 183 -8.51 12.10 8.11
C ILE A 183 -9.56 12.97 8.80
N LEU A 184 -10.76 12.40 8.96
CA LEU A 184 -11.93 13.07 9.51
C LEU A 184 -12.08 12.71 11.00
N PRO A 185 -11.80 13.62 11.94
CA PRO A 185 -11.82 13.31 13.37
C PRO A 185 -13.25 13.31 13.92
N GLU A 186 -13.67 12.18 14.49
CA GLU A 186 -15.02 12.01 15.05
C GLU A 186 -15.00 12.04 16.57
N THR A 187 -14.27 11.12 17.21
CA THR A 187 -14.20 11.01 18.67
C THR A 187 -12.76 11.12 19.16
N ALA A 188 -12.56 11.68 20.36
CA ALA A 188 -11.23 11.73 20.97
C ALA A 188 -10.72 10.31 21.27
N GLY A 189 -9.46 10.06 20.95
CA GLY A 189 -8.85 8.74 21.08
C GLY A 189 -7.68 8.55 20.12
N THR A 190 -7.28 7.29 19.95
CA THR A 190 -6.24 6.89 19.00
C THR A 190 -6.72 5.73 18.16
N THR A 191 -6.30 5.70 16.91
CA THR A 191 -6.54 4.57 16.00
C THR A 191 -5.31 4.38 15.13
N ASP A 192 -4.91 3.15 14.89
CA ASP A 192 -3.81 2.87 13.97
C ASP A 192 -4.38 2.75 12.55
N ILE A 193 -3.66 3.32 11.59
CA ILE A 193 -3.95 3.21 10.17
C ILE A 193 -2.72 2.73 9.43
N TYR A 194 -2.90 2.05 8.30
CA TYR A 194 -1.83 1.81 7.34
C TYR A 194 -2.21 2.44 6.00
N PHE A 195 -1.20 2.72 5.18
CA PHE A 195 -1.38 3.25 3.83
C PHE A 195 -1.15 2.15 2.82
N SER A 196 -1.93 2.17 1.74
CA SER A 196 -1.87 1.20 0.66
C SER A 196 -1.67 1.93 -0.65
N LEU A 197 -0.78 1.39 -1.48
CA LEU A 197 -0.82 1.62 -2.91
C LEU A 197 -1.94 0.73 -3.44
N TRP A 198 -2.95 1.33 -4.07
CA TRP A 198 -4.13 0.63 -4.55
C TRP A 198 -4.16 0.66 -6.05
N HIS A 199 -4.25 -0.53 -6.66
CA HIS A 199 -4.32 -0.72 -8.09
C HIS A 199 -5.62 -1.44 -8.45
N GLY A 200 -6.48 -0.75 -9.20
CA GLY A 200 -7.78 -1.29 -9.61
C GLY A 200 -8.67 -1.72 -8.43
N ASP A 201 -8.72 -3.02 -8.17
CA ASP A 201 -9.55 -3.66 -7.14
C ASP A 201 -8.77 -4.29 -5.98
N HIS A 202 -7.45 -4.12 -5.92
CA HIS A 202 -6.60 -4.69 -4.88
C HIS A 202 -5.49 -3.74 -4.39
N SER A 203 -4.81 -4.16 -3.33
CA SER A 203 -3.62 -3.50 -2.80
C SER A 203 -2.38 -4.15 -3.42
N ASP A 204 -1.48 -3.33 -3.97
CA ASP A 204 -0.15 -3.75 -4.44
C ASP A 204 0.87 -3.77 -3.30
N GLY A 205 0.51 -3.20 -2.14
CA GLY A 205 1.32 -3.25 -0.94
C GLY A 205 0.82 -2.28 0.12
N GLU A 206 1.27 -2.53 1.35
CA GLU A 206 0.83 -1.80 2.55
C GLU A 206 2.05 -1.38 3.38
N THR A 207 1.96 -0.22 4.02
CA THR A 207 2.96 0.21 5.01
C THR A 207 2.73 -0.49 6.35
N ASP A 208 3.71 -0.36 7.27
CA ASP A 208 3.43 -0.61 8.68
C ASP A 208 2.31 0.33 9.20
N PRO A 209 1.55 -0.06 10.23
CA PRO A 209 0.61 0.85 10.87
C PRO A 209 1.29 2.04 11.56
N ILE A 210 0.61 3.19 11.54
CA ILE A 210 0.96 4.40 12.29
C ILE A 210 -0.25 4.92 13.07
N THR A 211 -0.01 5.41 14.29
CA THR A 211 -1.08 5.91 15.17
C THR A 211 -1.56 7.27 14.68
N VAL A 212 -2.87 7.44 14.61
CA VAL A 212 -3.54 8.75 14.51
C VAL A 212 -4.15 9.09 15.85
N ARG A 213 -3.85 10.29 16.35
CA ARG A 213 -4.42 10.83 17.59
C ARG A 213 -5.44 11.93 17.30
N VAL A 214 -6.61 11.80 17.91
CA VAL A 214 -7.66 12.83 17.94
C VAL A 214 -7.82 13.33 19.36
N MET A 215 -7.61 14.64 19.55
CA MET A 215 -7.73 15.29 20.85
C MET A 215 -9.21 15.55 21.19
N PRO A 216 -9.55 15.75 22.48
CA PRO A 216 -10.86 16.27 22.87
C PRO A 216 -11.22 17.57 22.13
N ALA A 217 -12.53 17.76 21.93
CA ALA A 217 -13.08 19.03 21.47
C ALA A 217 -12.65 20.16 22.43
N ASN A 218 -12.59 21.38 21.90
CA ASN A 218 -12.27 22.57 22.70
C ASN A 218 -13.41 22.95 23.65
#